data_AF-A0A2J6H479-F1
#
_entry.id   AF-A0A2J6H479-F1
#
_cell.length_a   1.000
_cell.length_b   1.000
_cell.length_c   1.000
_cell.angle_alpha   90.00
_cell.angle_beta   90.00
_cell.angle_gamma   90.00
#
_symmetry.space_group_name_H-M   'P 1'
#
loop_
_entity.id
_entity.type
_entity.pdbx_description
1 polymer ?
#
loop_
_entity_poly.entity_id
_entity_poly.type
_entity_poly.pdbx_seq_one_letter_code
_entity_poly.pdbx_strand_id
1 'polypeptide(L)'
;MLSEPTYLPARIVAPKIEAHFTAHQQASKGKNGDNVASPPQLEIIEAVIDIAFWASMRREEGRSPNISLALLQPSQSDKPLLFGEKLRLTPQNLIKLAPAVEQPGIHLGVWPDGDDLCIWGTTHSVPALCFVLEVVEPGLLVVKHRRVGGFGKYVNVAVLQGDQIKVLDENTMGIADCPQLIKSLQAMPLPAYMGESFNILVQLAASMRLHKRGGLVFIVPTGTDRWRDSIVQPVKYPVEPPYTAINDLMMSKASAADKLEWRESLLEAI
;
A
#
# COMPACT_ATOMS: atom_id res chain seq x y z
N MET A 1 18.10 12.09 6.94
CA MET A 1 18.09 12.18 8.42
C MET A 1 16.66 12.09 8.92
N LEU A 2 16.33 11.05 9.69
CA LEU A 2 15.02 10.91 10.35
C LEU A 2 14.87 12.00 11.41
N SER A 3 13.80 12.78 11.35
CA SER A 3 13.49 13.80 12.37
C SER A 3 13.07 13.13 13.67
N GLU A 4 13.29 13.79 14.81
CA GLU A 4 12.81 13.30 16.10
C GLU A 4 11.27 13.18 16.09
N PRO A 5 10.72 11.99 16.41
CA PRO A 5 9.28 11.76 16.44
C PRO A 5 8.62 12.63 17.51
N THR A 6 7.51 13.29 17.15
CA THR A 6 6.76 14.20 18.05
C THR A 6 5.46 13.59 18.54
N TYR A 7 4.97 12.54 17.87
CA TYR A 7 3.83 11.74 18.27
C TYR A 7 4.25 10.67 19.29
N LEU A 8 4.16 11.01 20.58
CA LEU A 8 4.60 10.17 21.70
C LEU A 8 4.07 8.71 21.67
N PRO A 9 2.82 8.43 21.28
CA PRO A 9 2.34 7.05 21.15
C PRO A 9 3.16 6.18 20.18
N ALA A 10 3.77 6.75 19.13
CA ALA A 10 4.68 6.03 18.24
C ALA A 10 5.85 5.44 19.04
N ARG A 11 6.49 6.27 19.87
CA ARG A 11 7.62 5.87 20.72
C ARG A 11 7.26 4.80 21.74
N ILE A 12 6.06 4.87 22.30
CA ILE A 12 5.57 3.90 23.28
C ILE A 12 5.28 2.54 22.64
N VAL A 13 4.74 2.53 21.42
CA VAL A 13 4.29 1.29 20.78
C VAL A 13 5.40 0.59 19.96
N ALA A 14 6.36 1.35 19.41
CA ALA A 14 7.36 0.83 18.49
C ALA A 14 8.15 -0.38 19.04
N PRO A 15 8.62 -0.40 20.32
CA PRO A 15 9.32 -1.58 20.87
C PRO A 15 8.45 -2.84 20.92
N LYS A 16 7.15 -2.68 21.21
CA LYS A 16 6.21 -3.83 21.25
C LYS A 16 5.96 -4.38 19.86
N ILE A 17 5.84 -3.50 18.86
CA ILE A 17 5.67 -3.91 17.47
C ILE A 17 6.94 -4.60 16.97
N GLU A 18 8.12 -4.02 17.19
CA GLU A 18 9.40 -4.63 16.79
C GLU A 18 9.56 -6.05 17.38
N ALA A 19 9.27 -6.21 18.68
CA ALA A 19 9.32 -7.50 19.35
C ALA A 19 8.34 -8.52 18.73
N HIS A 20 7.12 -8.08 18.39
CA HIS A 20 6.12 -8.91 17.70
C HIS A 20 6.64 -9.43 16.36
N PHE A 21 7.10 -8.53 15.48
CA PHE A 21 7.63 -8.92 14.16
C PHE A 21 8.86 -9.82 14.28
N THR A 22 9.76 -9.53 15.22
CA THR A 22 10.97 -10.34 15.47
C THR A 22 10.61 -11.77 15.93
N ALA A 23 9.66 -11.91 16.86
CA ALA A 23 9.21 -13.21 17.34
C ALA A 23 8.56 -14.05 16.22
N HIS A 24 7.68 -13.45 15.41
CA HIS A 24 7.03 -14.13 14.29
C HIS A 24 8.02 -14.54 13.18
N GLN A 25 9.05 -13.73 12.92
CA GLN A 25 10.10 -14.11 11.99
C GLN A 25 10.92 -15.30 12.49
N GLN A 26 11.31 -15.31 13.77
CA GLN A 26 12.02 -16.45 14.36
C GLN A 26 11.19 -17.74 14.28
N ALA A 27 9.89 -17.65 14.56
CA ALA A 27 8.97 -18.79 14.44
C ALA A 27 8.78 -19.29 12.99
N SER A 28 9.03 -18.43 12.00
CA SER A 28 8.81 -18.72 10.57
C SER A 28 10.05 -19.21 9.84
N LYS A 29 11.26 -18.97 10.37
CA LYS A 29 12.54 -19.45 9.79
C LYS A 29 12.66 -20.97 9.61
N GLY A 30 11.72 -21.76 10.15
CA GLY A 30 11.64 -23.22 9.96
C GLY A 30 10.62 -23.71 8.93
N LYS A 31 9.82 -22.82 8.32
CA LYS A 31 8.78 -23.19 7.33
C LYS A 31 9.23 -22.75 5.94
N ASN A 32 9.90 -23.64 5.22
CA ASN A 32 10.31 -23.42 3.83
C ASN A 32 9.08 -23.17 2.94
N GLY A 33 8.95 -21.98 2.34
CA GLY A 33 8.00 -21.76 1.25
C GLY A 33 7.55 -20.31 1.02
N ASP A 34 7.48 -19.48 2.07
CA ASP A 34 6.92 -18.13 1.92
C ASP A 34 8.01 -17.07 1.70
N ASN A 35 7.80 -16.18 0.74
CA ASN A 35 8.56 -14.93 0.63
C ASN A 35 8.24 -14.07 1.86
N VAL A 36 9.18 -13.99 2.81
CA VAL A 36 9.03 -13.27 4.08
C VAL A 36 9.70 -11.89 3.99
N ALA A 37 9.01 -10.87 4.48
CA ALA A 37 9.52 -9.51 4.51
C ALA A 37 10.70 -9.35 5.49
N SER A 38 11.56 -8.36 5.22
CA SER A 38 12.62 -7.97 6.15
C SER A 38 12.02 -7.34 7.42
N PRO A 39 12.56 -7.61 8.63
CA PRO A 39 12.03 -7.05 9.86
C PRO A 39 12.19 -5.53 9.87
N PRO A 40 11.13 -4.77 10.21
CA PRO A 40 11.27 -3.33 10.41
C PRO A 40 12.04 -3.08 11.72
N GLN A 41 13.00 -2.15 11.67
CA GLN A 41 13.75 -1.72 12.86
C GLN A 41 12.94 -0.71 13.68
N LEU A 42 13.21 -0.64 14.98
CA LEU A 42 12.56 0.26 15.92
C LEU A 42 12.42 1.70 15.41
N GLU A 43 13.51 2.31 14.96
CA GLU A 43 13.57 3.71 14.54
C GLU A 43 12.70 3.95 13.29
N ILE A 44 12.63 2.96 12.41
CA ILE A 44 11.81 3.00 11.20
C ILE A 44 10.32 2.92 11.58
N ILE A 45 9.96 1.99 12.48
CA ILE A 45 8.57 1.84 12.95
C ILE A 45 8.09 3.15 13.56
N GLU A 46 8.90 3.74 14.45
CA GLU A 46 8.57 4.99 15.14
C GLU A 46 8.37 6.14 14.13
N ALA A 47 9.32 6.33 13.21
CA ALA A 47 9.26 7.39 12.21
C ALA A 47 8.05 7.23 11.26
N VAL A 48 7.73 6.01 10.84
CA VAL A 48 6.61 5.73 9.93
C VAL A 48 5.28 6.01 10.61
N ILE A 49 5.12 5.61 11.88
CA ILE A 49 3.90 5.88 12.66
C ILE A 49 3.74 7.40 12.89
N ASP A 50 4.82 8.11 13.27
CA ASP A 50 4.79 9.56 13.47
C ASP A 50 4.38 10.32 12.20
N ILE A 51 5.05 10.02 11.08
CA ILE A 51 4.77 10.68 9.80
C ILE A 51 3.35 10.40 9.32
N ALA A 52 2.90 9.15 9.42
CA ALA A 52 1.54 8.77 9.03
C ALA A 52 0.48 9.43 9.94
N PHE A 53 0.74 9.54 11.24
CA PHE A 53 -0.15 10.22 12.17
C PHE A 53 -0.31 11.70 11.79
N TRP A 54 0.80 12.42 11.59
CA TRP A 54 0.74 13.82 11.20
C TRP A 54 0.16 14.04 9.80
N ALA A 55 0.34 13.09 8.88
CA ALA A 55 -0.34 13.11 7.59
C ALA A 55 -1.86 12.94 7.73
N SER A 56 -2.31 12.02 8.60
CA SER A 56 -3.72 11.74 8.85
C SER A 56 -4.51 12.96 9.35
N MET A 57 -3.84 13.87 10.05
CA MET A 57 -4.44 15.08 10.61
C MET A 57 -4.60 16.22 9.60
N ARG A 58 -4.05 16.08 8.39
CA ARG A 58 -4.18 17.07 7.32
C ARG A 58 -5.27 16.69 6.34
N ARG A 59 -5.52 17.56 5.36
CA ARG A 59 -6.49 17.33 4.28
C ARG A 59 -5.84 17.59 2.93
N GLU A 60 -6.25 16.80 1.94
CA GLU A 60 -5.94 17.01 0.51
C GLU A 60 -7.26 17.25 -0.23
N GLU A 61 -7.36 18.35 -0.96
CA GLU A 61 -8.60 18.72 -1.67
C GLU A 61 -9.85 18.72 -0.76
N GLY A 62 -9.68 19.07 0.51
CA GLY A 62 -10.76 19.10 1.51
C GLY A 62 -11.14 17.74 2.10
N ARG A 63 -10.55 16.62 1.64
CA ARG A 63 -10.80 15.27 2.14
C ARG A 63 -9.70 14.83 3.11
N SER A 64 -10.08 14.05 4.12
CA SER A 64 -9.11 13.35 4.98
C SER A 64 -8.43 12.24 4.19
N PRO A 65 -7.11 12.06 4.29
CA PRO A 65 -6.39 11.06 3.52
C PRO A 65 -6.62 9.66 4.08
N ASN A 66 -6.94 8.70 3.22
CA ASN A 66 -6.75 7.28 3.49
C ASN A 66 -5.38 6.89 2.93
N ILE A 67 -4.54 6.29 3.76
CA ILE A 67 -3.14 6.00 3.42
C ILE A 67 -2.89 4.55 3.76
N SER A 68 -2.23 3.83 2.86
CA SER A 68 -1.67 2.51 3.14
C SER A 68 -0.18 2.49 2.80
N LEU A 69 0.65 2.19 3.79
CA LEU A 69 2.11 2.08 3.68
C LEU A 69 2.53 0.63 3.87
N ALA A 70 3.47 0.13 3.08
CA ALA A 70 4.12 -1.15 3.28
C ALA A 70 5.64 -0.96 3.39
N LEU A 71 6.26 -1.53 4.43
CA LEU A 71 7.71 -1.49 4.63
C LEU A 71 8.37 -2.69 3.97
N LEU A 72 8.85 -2.48 2.74
CA LEU A 72 9.53 -3.49 1.93
C LEU A 72 10.39 -2.83 0.86
N GLN A 73 11.41 -3.55 0.40
CA GLN A 73 12.18 -3.16 -0.79
C GLN A 73 11.39 -3.39 -2.07
N PRO A 74 11.67 -2.63 -3.14
CA PRO A 74 11.09 -2.90 -4.46
C PRO A 74 11.24 -4.35 -4.92
N SER A 75 12.39 -4.98 -4.63
CA SER A 75 12.69 -6.38 -4.98
C SER A 75 11.85 -7.42 -4.23
N GLN A 76 11.16 -7.03 -3.17
CA GLN A 76 10.27 -7.90 -2.39
C GLN A 76 8.81 -7.83 -2.86
N SER A 77 8.51 -6.90 -3.79
CA SER A 77 7.21 -6.76 -4.44
C SER A 77 7.22 -7.48 -5.80
N ASP A 78 6.10 -8.10 -6.14
CA ASP A 78 5.86 -8.56 -7.51
C ASP A 78 5.24 -7.43 -8.33
N LYS A 79 5.84 -7.14 -9.48
CA LYS A 79 5.46 -6.06 -10.42
C LYS A 79 5.13 -4.73 -9.72
N PRO A 80 6.07 -4.12 -8.98
CA PRO A 80 5.85 -2.79 -8.41
C PRO A 80 5.74 -1.72 -9.50
N LEU A 81 4.95 -0.68 -9.24
CA LEU A 81 5.02 0.58 -9.98
C LEU A 81 6.07 1.46 -9.32
N LEU A 82 7.16 1.76 -10.02
CA LEU A 82 8.30 2.52 -9.47
C LEU A 82 8.25 3.98 -9.91
N PHE A 83 8.48 4.89 -8.97
CA PHE A 83 8.73 6.29 -9.32
C PHE A 83 10.14 6.44 -9.88
N GLY A 84 10.31 7.28 -10.90
CA GLY A 84 11.63 7.58 -11.46
C GLY A 84 12.57 8.26 -10.47
N GLU A 85 12.00 9.04 -9.55
CA GLU A 85 12.72 9.54 -8.38
C GLU A 85 11.98 9.12 -7.09
N LYS A 86 12.73 8.54 -6.15
CA LYS A 86 12.19 8.21 -4.83
C LYS A 86 11.86 9.48 -4.07
N LEU A 87 10.71 9.49 -3.40
CA LEU A 87 10.24 10.65 -2.65
C LEU A 87 10.53 10.44 -1.17
N ARG A 88 11.19 11.39 -0.52
CA ARG A 88 11.36 11.33 0.94
C ARG A 88 10.00 11.20 1.63
N LEU A 89 9.89 10.25 2.55
CA LEU A 89 8.70 10.04 3.37
C LEU A 89 8.55 11.25 4.31
N THR A 90 7.56 12.07 4.03
CA THR A 90 7.19 13.24 4.84
C THR A 90 5.67 13.33 4.86
N PRO A 91 5.06 13.97 5.89
CA PRO A 91 3.61 14.13 5.91
C PRO A 91 3.08 14.80 4.63
N GLN A 92 3.82 15.78 4.11
CA GLN A 92 3.45 16.55 2.91
C GLN A 92 3.44 15.71 1.63
N ASN A 93 4.45 14.85 1.43
CA ASN A 93 4.49 13.95 0.28
C ASN A 93 3.43 12.85 0.43
N LEU A 94 3.22 12.37 1.65
CA LEU A 94 2.25 11.31 1.93
C LEU A 94 0.81 11.74 1.64
N ILE A 95 0.43 12.96 2.03
CA ILE A 95 -0.90 13.52 1.76
C ILE A 95 -1.16 13.65 0.25
N LYS A 96 -0.15 14.12 -0.51
CA LYS A 96 -0.25 14.26 -1.97
C LYS A 96 -0.39 12.92 -2.70
N LEU A 97 0.15 11.85 -2.12
CA LEU A 97 0.10 10.50 -2.69
C LEU A 97 -1.06 9.66 -2.15
N ALA A 98 -1.70 10.08 -1.04
CA ALA A 98 -2.81 9.37 -0.43
C ALA A 98 -3.92 8.99 -1.43
N PRO A 99 -4.34 9.88 -2.37
CA PRO A 99 -5.32 9.50 -3.38
C PRO A 99 -4.93 8.25 -4.20
N ALA A 100 -3.64 8.03 -4.45
CA ALA A 100 -3.16 6.90 -5.25
C ALA A 100 -3.33 5.53 -4.54
N VAL A 101 -3.60 5.52 -3.23
CA VAL A 101 -3.69 4.30 -2.42
C VAL A 101 -4.99 4.22 -1.60
N GLU A 102 -6.04 4.93 -2.02
CA GLU A 102 -7.36 4.85 -1.39
C GLU A 102 -8.04 3.50 -1.66
N GLN A 103 -7.69 2.84 -2.76
CA GLN A 103 -8.25 1.52 -3.10
C GLN A 103 -7.60 0.43 -2.23
N PRO A 104 -8.41 -0.50 -1.67
CA PRO A 104 -7.87 -1.63 -0.91
C PRO A 104 -6.88 -2.44 -1.72
N GLY A 105 -5.79 -2.86 -1.06
CA GLY A 105 -4.76 -3.70 -1.67
C GLY A 105 -3.65 -2.93 -2.39
N ILE A 106 -3.75 -1.61 -2.54
CA ILE A 106 -2.66 -0.77 -3.04
C ILE A 106 -1.92 -0.15 -1.87
N HIS A 107 -0.60 -0.32 -1.83
CA HIS A 107 0.25 0.21 -0.77
C HIS A 107 1.33 1.10 -1.36
N LEU A 108 1.64 2.21 -0.69
CA LEU A 108 2.87 2.95 -0.94
C LEU A 108 4.04 2.15 -0.39
N GLY A 109 4.97 1.78 -1.26
CA GLY A 109 6.18 1.08 -0.88
C GLY A 109 7.18 2.03 -0.26
N VAL A 110 7.59 1.74 0.98
CA VAL A 110 8.54 2.55 1.74
C VAL A 110 9.74 1.71 2.14
N TRP A 111 10.94 2.26 1.93
CA TRP A 111 12.17 1.63 2.36
C TRP A 111 13.24 2.67 2.76
N PRO A 112 14.13 2.37 3.72
CA PRO A 112 15.28 3.21 4.00
C PRO A 112 16.20 3.36 2.78
N ASP A 113 16.68 4.58 2.55
CA ASP A 113 17.69 4.92 1.56
C ASP A 113 18.73 5.85 2.22
N GLY A 114 19.86 5.29 2.63
CA GLY A 114 20.80 5.97 3.51
C GLY A 114 20.15 6.33 4.85
N ASP A 115 20.21 7.62 5.22
CA ASP A 115 19.66 8.14 6.47
C ASP A 115 18.21 8.62 6.36
N ASP A 116 17.55 8.42 5.21
CA ASP A 116 16.17 8.85 4.97
C ASP A 116 15.25 7.65 4.72
N LEU A 117 13.98 7.81 5.09
CA LEU A 117 12.92 6.92 4.63
C LEU A 117 12.36 7.46 3.32
N CYS A 118 12.24 6.61 2.31
CA CYS A 118 11.81 7.00 0.98
C CYS A 118 10.64 6.14 0.50
N ILE A 119 9.67 6.79 -0.14
CA ILE A 119 8.62 6.17 -0.93
C ILE A 119 9.20 5.90 -2.32
N TRP A 120 9.31 4.63 -2.68
CA TRP A 120 9.87 4.22 -3.97
C TRP A 120 8.81 4.04 -5.06
N GLY A 121 7.53 3.95 -4.69
CA GLY A 121 6.44 3.68 -5.62
C GLY A 121 5.23 3.04 -4.95
N THR A 122 4.47 2.23 -5.70
CA THR A 122 3.30 1.49 -5.21
C THR A 122 3.42 -0.01 -5.47
N THR A 123 2.71 -0.80 -4.68
CA THR A 123 2.65 -2.26 -4.81
C THR A 123 1.28 -2.80 -4.45
N HIS A 124 0.88 -3.87 -5.15
CA HIS A 124 -0.27 -4.71 -4.81
C HIS A 124 0.16 -5.99 -4.07
N SER A 125 1.41 -6.40 -4.26
CA SER A 125 1.97 -7.60 -3.65
C SER A 125 2.74 -7.26 -2.39
N VAL A 126 2.32 -7.89 -1.28
CA VAL A 126 2.94 -7.72 0.03
C VAL A 126 3.35 -9.09 0.57
N PRO A 127 4.65 -9.31 0.88
CA PRO A 127 5.16 -10.57 1.39
C PRO A 127 4.63 -10.89 2.80
N ALA A 128 4.78 -12.14 3.23
CA ALA A 128 4.38 -12.56 4.56
C ALA A 128 5.18 -11.80 5.64
N LEU A 129 4.53 -11.47 6.76
CA LEU A 129 5.12 -10.66 7.85
C LEU A 129 5.61 -9.26 7.44
N CYS A 130 5.20 -8.74 6.28
CA CYS A 130 5.46 -7.35 5.94
C CYS A 130 4.70 -6.43 6.88
N PHE A 131 5.39 -5.42 7.43
CA PHE A 131 4.74 -4.36 8.17
C PHE A 131 3.93 -3.51 7.22
N VAL A 132 2.64 -3.38 7.52
CA VAL A 132 1.70 -2.51 6.81
C VAL A 132 1.05 -1.57 7.81
N LEU A 133 1.04 -0.28 7.49
CA LEU A 133 0.36 0.74 8.28
C LEU A 133 -0.74 1.38 7.46
N GLU A 134 -1.96 1.39 8.01
CA GLU A 134 -3.12 2.03 7.41
C GLU A 134 -3.63 3.19 8.26
N VAL A 135 -3.90 4.31 7.60
CA VAL A 135 -4.63 5.44 8.15
C VAL A 135 -6.07 5.30 7.69
N VAL A 136 -6.96 4.94 8.62
CA VAL A 136 -8.37 4.69 8.32
C VAL A 136 -9.18 5.98 8.40
N GLU A 137 -8.89 6.80 9.41
CA GLU A 137 -9.51 8.10 9.68
C GLU A 137 -8.46 9.03 10.31
N PRO A 138 -8.70 10.35 10.40
CA PRO A 138 -7.80 11.28 11.09
C PRO A 138 -7.47 10.81 12.51
N GLY A 139 -6.18 10.58 12.78
CA GLY A 139 -5.69 10.12 14.06
C GLY A 139 -5.92 8.63 14.37
N LEU A 140 -6.53 7.85 13.46
CA LEU A 140 -6.73 6.40 13.61
C LEU A 140 -5.80 5.61 12.68
N LEU A 141 -4.79 4.97 13.27
CA LEU A 141 -3.79 4.17 12.58
C LEU A 141 -3.92 2.70 12.98
N VAL A 142 -3.76 1.81 12.00
CA VAL A 142 -3.78 0.37 12.20
C VAL A 142 -2.48 -0.21 11.64
N VAL A 143 -1.71 -0.86 12.51
CA VAL A 143 -0.52 -1.62 12.11
C VAL A 143 -0.92 -3.08 11.98
N LYS A 144 -0.57 -3.68 10.85
CA LYS A 144 -0.89 -5.07 10.52
C LYS A 144 0.25 -5.75 9.76
N HIS A 145 0.17 -7.07 9.64
CA HIS A 145 1.00 -7.83 8.72
C HIS A 145 0.23 -8.98 8.09
N ARG A 146 0.70 -9.45 6.93
CA ARG A 146 0.17 -10.66 6.31
C ARG A 146 0.63 -11.90 7.08
N ARG A 147 -0.26 -12.87 7.28
CA ARG A 147 0.06 -14.13 7.98
C ARG A 147 0.89 -15.07 7.08
N VAL A 148 1.85 -15.78 7.68
CA VAL A 148 2.60 -16.89 7.03
C VAL A 148 1.65 -18.07 6.81
N GLY A 149 1.60 -18.59 5.58
CA GLY A 149 0.73 -19.70 5.17
C GLY A 149 -0.78 -19.39 5.17
N GLY A 150 -1.18 -18.12 5.24
CA GLY A 150 -2.58 -17.70 5.20
C GLY A 150 -2.97 -17.12 3.84
N PHE A 151 -4.09 -17.58 3.28
CA PHE A 151 -4.74 -16.98 2.10
C PHE A 151 -5.16 -15.53 2.38
N GLY A 152 -4.25 -14.56 2.20
CA GLY A 152 -4.53 -13.12 2.21
C GLY A 152 -4.97 -12.51 3.55
N LYS A 153 -5.04 -13.29 4.65
CA LYS A 153 -5.50 -12.76 5.95
C LYS A 153 -4.40 -11.94 6.64
N TYR A 154 -4.72 -10.67 6.88
CA TYR A 154 -3.93 -9.76 7.70
C TYR A 154 -4.23 -9.96 9.19
N VAL A 155 -3.19 -9.82 10.02
CA VAL A 155 -3.29 -9.79 11.48
C VAL A 155 -2.99 -8.37 11.94
N ASN A 156 -3.87 -7.80 12.74
CA ASN A 156 -3.66 -6.48 13.34
C ASN A 156 -2.79 -6.62 14.59
N VAL A 157 -1.73 -5.83 14.66
CA VAL A 157 -0.75 -5.83 15.75
C VAL A 157 -1.04 -4.69 16.72
N ALA A 158 -1.40 -3.52 16.19
CA ALA A 158 -1.67 -2.34 17.01
C ALA A 158 -2.71 -1.45 16.33
N VAL A 159 -3.53 -0.81 17.16
CA VAL A 159 -4.44 0.26 16.77
C VAL A 159 -4.08 1.48 17.62
N LEU A 160 -3.80 2.60 16.96
CA LEU A 160 -3.54 3.88 17.61
C LEU A 160 -4.67 4.84 17.26
N GLN A 161 -5.28 5.46 18.25
CA GLN A 161 -6.37 6.42 18.07
C GLN A 161 -6.09 7.67 18.92
N GLY A 162 -5.65 8.75 18.27
CA GLY A 162 -5.26 9.97 19.00
C GLY A 162 -4.12 9.66 19.97
N ASP A 163 -4.33 9.82 21.27
CA ASP A 163 -3.37 9.47 22.32
C ASP A 163 -3.57 8.04 22.87
N GLN A 164 -4.61 7.32 22.45
CA GLN A 164 -4.93 5.98 22.93
C GLN A 164 -4.20 4.91 22.10
N ILE A 165 -3.62 3.92 22.79
CA ILE A 165 -2.91 2.79 22.19
C ILE A 165 -3.63 1.50 22.58
N LYS A 166 -4.04 0.72 21.60
CA LYS A 166 -4.52 -0.66 21.78
C LYS A 166 -3.59 -1.60 21.02
N VAL A 167 -2.65 -2.23 21.74
CA VAL A 167 -1.84 -3.32 21.19
C VAL A 167 -2.66 -4.60 21.27
N LEU A 168 -2.74 -5.32 20.16
CA LEU A 168 -3.54 -6.54 20.04
C LEU A 168 -2.60 -7.75 20.16
N ASP A 169 -2.91 -8.65 21.08
CA ASP A 169 -2.25 -9.94 21.20
C ASP A 169 -3.06 -10.99 20.44
N GLU A 170 -2.40 -11.78 19.58
CA GLU A 170 -3.01 -12.85 18.79
C GLU A 170 -3.78 -13.86 19.66
N ASN A 171 -3.37 -14.02 20.93
CA ASN A 171 -3.98 -14.96 21.86
C ASN A 171 -5.25 -14.43 22.55
N THR A 172 -5.54 -13.12 22.52
CA THR A 172 -6.57 -12.57 23.40
C THR A 172 -7.87 -12.20 22.69
N MET A 173 -7.91 -11.69 21.46
CA MET A 173 -9.19 -11.31 20.84
C MET A 173 -9.20 -11.29 19.31
N GLY A 174 -10.14 -12.02 18.73
CA GLY A 174 -10.61 -11.79 17.36
C GLY A 174 -11.62 -10.65 17.32
N ILE A 175 -11.31 -9.57 16.60
CA ILE A 175 -12.18 -8.62 15.83
C ILE A 175 -13.47 -8.05 16.50
N ALA A 176 -13.89 -8.48 17.69
CA ALA A 176 -15.22 -8.17 18.25
C ALA A 176 -15.33 -6.77 18.89
N ASP A 177 -14.21 -6.11 19.20
CA ASP A 177 -14.22 -4.93 20.08
C ASP A 177 -14.04 -3.57 19.37
N CYS A 178 -14.10 -3.53 18.03
CA CYS A 178 -14.00 -2.28 17.27
C CYS A 178 -15.06 -2.18 16.16
N PRO A 179 -16.28 -1.71 16.48
CA PRO A 179 -17.38 -1.58 15.52
C PRO A 179 -17.04 -0.70 14.31
N GLN A 180 -16.15 0.29 14.47
CA GLN A 180 -15.69 1.14 13.37
C GLN A 180 -14.73 0.41 12.42
N LEU A 181 -13.85 -0.45 12.96
CA LEU A 181 -12.96 -1.29 12.17
C LEU A 181 -13.75 -2.34 11.36
N ILE A 182 -14.80 -2.90 11.96
CA ILE A 182 -15.74 -3.82 11.27
C ILE A 182 -16.44 -3.11 10.10
N LYS A 183 -16.88 -1.85 10.29
CA LYS A 183 -17.48 -1.05 9.21
C LYS A 183 -16.51 -0.78 8.07
N SER A 184 -15.24 -0.45 8.35
CA SER A 184 -14.23 -0.21 7.32
C SER A 184 -13.86 -1.49 6.56
N LEU A 185 -13.80 -2.63 7.24
CA LEU A 185 -13.55 -3.94 6.61
C LEU A 185 -14.75 -4.44 5.78
N GLN A 186 -15.97 -4.09 6.17
CA GLN A 186 -17.20 -4.42 5.43
C GLN A 186 -17.43 -3.53 4.19
N ALA A 187 -16.71 -2.41 4.08
CA ALA A 187 -16.83 -1.47 2.97
C ALA A 187 -15.95 -1.83 1.75
N MET A 188 -15.43 -3.06 1.66
CA MET A 188 -14.69 -3.56 0.50
C MET A 188 -15.61 -4.36 -0.43
N PRO A 189 -16.30 -3.73 -1.40
CA PRO A 189 -16.96 -4.47 -2.45
C PRO A 189 -15.90 -5.10 -3.35
N LEU A 190 -16.00 -6.41 -3.56
CA LEU A 190 -15.39 -7.06 -4.73
C LEU A 190 -15.99 -6.42 -6.00
N PRO A 191 -15.18 -6.14 -7.04
CA PRO A 191 -15.68 -5.51 -8.27
C PRO A 191 -16.86 -6.30 -8.86
N ALA A 192 -17.98 -5.61 -9.07
CA ALA A 192 -19.18 -6.20 -9.66
C ALA A 192 -18.97 -6.47 -11.16
N TYR A 193 -19.33 -7.69 -11.55
CA TYR A 193 -19.18 -8.30 -12.87
C TYR A 193 -19.92 -7.54 -14.00
N MET A 194 -19.27 -7.34 -15.15
CA MET A 194 -19.93 -7.09 -16.44
C MET A 194 -19.24 -7.84 -17.59
N GLY A 195 -19.95 -8.82 -18.16
CA GLY A 195 -19.87 -9.20 -19.58
C GLY A 195 -18.70 -10.09 -20.06
N GLU A 196 -18.95 -10.81 -21.17
CA GLU A 196 -18.05 -11.79 -21.82
C GLU A 196 -16.98 -11.18 -22.75
N SER A 197 -16.96 -9.85 -22.94
CA SER A 197 -15.87 -9.15 -23.65
C SER A 197 -15.13 -8.21 -22.69
N PHE A 198 -13.90 -8.56 -22.36
CA PHE A 198 -13.05 -7.76 -21.47
C PHE A 198 -12.36 -6.65 -22.29
N ASN A 199 -12.87 -5.42 -22.19
CA ASN A 199 -12.26 -4.26 -22.85
C ASN A 199 -11.44 -3.45 -21.83
N ILE A 200 -10.11 -3.44 -21.99
CA ILE A 200 -9.18 -2.78 -21.07
C ILE A 200 -9.48 -1.28 -20.91
N LEU A 201 -9.87 -0.59 -21.99
CA LEU A 201 -10.17 0.84 -21.95
C LEU A 201 -11.45 1.13 -21.16
N VAL A 202 -12.43 0.22 -21.23
CA VAL A 202 -13.66 0.31 -20.43
C VAL A 202 -13.36 0.10 -18.95
N GLN A 203 -12.50 -0.86 -18.61
CA GLN A 203 -12.09 -1.11 -17.23
C GLN A 203 -11.28 0.04 -16.64
N LEU A 204 -10.32 0.59 -17.40
CA LEU A 204 -9.59 1.80 -17.03
C LEU A 204 -10.55 2.97 -16.79
N ALA A 205 -11.48 3.22 -17.72
CA ALA A 205 -12.47 4.28 -17.56
C ALA A 205 -13.39 4.07 -16.35
N ALA A 206 -13.74 2.82 -16.02
CA ALA A 206 -14.51 2.49 -14.82
C ALA A 206 -13.70 2.73 -13.54
N SER A 207 -12.44 2.28 -13.48
CA SER A 207 -11.54 2.49 -12.34
C SER A 207 -11.30 3.99 -12.09
N MET A 208 -11.03 4.77 -13.14
CA MET A 208 -10.88 6.24 -13.05
C MET A 208 -12.13 6.92 -12.48
N ARG A 209 -13.33 6.50 -12.89
CA ARG A 209 -14.59 7.04 -12.35
C ARG A 209 -14.81 6.64 -10.89
N LEU A 210 -14.48 5.40 -10.54
CA LEU A 210 -14.59 4.89 -9.17
C LEU A 210 -13.63 5.64 -8.22
N HIS A 211 -12.46 6.04 -8.72
CA HIS A 211 -11.47 6.82 -7.99
C HIS A 211 -11.96 8.21 -7.58
N LYS A 212 -12.94 8.78 -8.29
CA LYS A 212 -13.56 10.09 -7.97
C LYS A 212 -12.57 11.24 -7.83
N ARG A 213 -11.40 11.14 -8.46
CA ARG A 213 -10.43 12.22 -8.64
C ARG A 213 -10.37 12.58 -10.12
N GLY A 214 -10.01 13.83 -10.41
CA GLY A 214 -9.80 14.27 -11.78
C GLY A 214 -8.59 13.55 -12.37
N GLY A 215 -8.75 13.00 -13.58
CA GLY A 215 -7.67 12.29 -14.26
C GLY A 215 -7.92 12.26 -15.76
N LEU A 216 -6.85 12.05 -16.52
CA LEU A 216 -6.89 11.95 -17.97
C LEU A 216 -5.97 10.81 -18.43
N VAL A 217 -6.43 10.03 -19.39
CA VAL A 217 -5.65 8.96 -20.03
C VAL A 217 -5.33 9.40 -21.45
N PHE A 218 -4.03 9.45 -21.77
CA PHE A 218 -3.55 9.63 -23.14
C PHE A 218 -3.23 8.28 -23.75
N ILE A 219 -3.80 7.99 -24.93
CA ILE A 219 -3.42 6.85 -25.75
C ILE A 219 -2.54 7.38 -26.87
N VAL A 220 -1.28 6.94 -26.90
CA VAL A 220 -0.25 7.47 -27.81
C VAL A 220 0.32 6.34 -28.68
N PRO A 221 0.76 6.62 -29.92
CA PRO A 221 1.41 5.62 -30.75
C PRO A 221 2.69 5.08 -30.10
N THR A 222 2.90 3.77 -30.20
CA THR A 222 4.09 3.10 -29.65
C THR A 222 5.37 3.62 -30.30
N GLY A 223 6.44 3.75 -29.51
CA GLY A 223 7.74 4.22 -29.99
C GLY A 223 7.79 5.71 -30.34
N THR A 224 6.80 6.50 -29.92
CA THR A 224 6.80 7.96 -30.14
C THR A 224 6.81 8.72 -28.81
N ASP A 225 7.61 9.79 -28.77
CA ASP A 225 7.69 10.69 -27.61
C ASP A 225 7.10 12.09 -27.88
N ARG A 226 6.56 12.33 -29.09
CA ARG A 226 5.98 13.63 -29.49
C ARG A 226 4.85 14.10 -28.56
N TRP A 227 4.16 13.18 -27.90
CA TRP A 227 3.12 13.51 -26.94
C TRP A 227 3.66 14.24 -25.71
N ARG A 228 4.96 14.09 -25.40
CA ARG A 228 5.61 14.76 -24.26
C ARG A 228 5.66 16.28 -24.44
N ASP A 229 5.68 16.77 -25.68
CA ASP A 229 5.63 18.19 -26.02
C ASP A 229 4.25 18.82 -25.72
N SER A 230 3.22 17.98 -25.62
CA SER A 230 1.84 18.39 -25.34
C SER A 230 1.50 18.46 -23.84
N ILE A 231 2.47 18.19 -22.95
CA ILE A 231 2.27 18.21 -21.49
C ILE A 231 3.31 19.10 -20.80
N VAL A 232 2.97 19.60 -19.61
CA VAL A 232 3.91 20.40 -18.80
C VAL A 232 5.02 19.51 -18.26
N GLN A 233 6.27 19.96 -18.42
CA GLN A 233 7.46 19.31 -17.91
C GLN A 233 8.09 20.11 -16.76
N PRO A 234 8.77 19.44 -15.80
CA PRO A 234 8.86 17.99 -15.65
C PRO A 234 7.57 17.38 -15.08
N VAL A 235 7.27 16.13 -15.48
CA VAL A 235 6.24 15.32 -14.80
C VAL A 235 6.67 15.12 -13.36
N LYS A 236 5.81 15.46 -12.40
CA LYS A 236 6.16 15.50 -10.99
C LYS A 236 6.47 14.14 -10.37
N TYR A 237 5.77 13.10 -10.81
CA TYR A 237 5.95 11.72 -10.34
C TYR A 237 6.05 10.82 -11.58
N PRO A 238 7.17 10.86 -12.31
CA PRO A 238 7.35 9.99 -13.47
C PRO A 238 7.41 8.54 -13.00
N VAL A 239 6.91 7.61 -13.83
CA VAL A 239 7.01 6.17 -13.57
C VAL A 239 8.13 5.62 -14.43
N GLU A 240 9.21 5.19 -13.81
CA GLU A 240 10.39 4.67 -14.50
C GLU A 240 10.93 3.43 -13.77
N PRO A 241 11.09 2.28 -14.45
CA PRO A 241 10.74 2.03 -15.86
C PRO A 241 9.21 2.07 -16.10
N PRO A 242 8.76 2.14 -17.38
CA PRO A 242 7.33 2.07 -17.70
C PRO A 242 6.66 0.84 -17.07
N TYR A 243 5.49 1.03 -16.48
CA TYR A 243 4.73 -0.06 -15.86
C TYR A 243 4.12 -0.98 -16.93
N THR A 244 4.52 -2.26 -16.96
CA THR A 244 4.16 -3.20 -18.04
C THR A 244 3.10 -4.23 -17.65
N ALA A 245 2.61 -4.26 -16.41
CA ALA A 245 1.77 -5.35 -15.91
C ALA A 245 0.54 -5.65 -16.79
N ILE A 246 -0.16 -4.60 -17.26
CA ILE A 246 -1.30 -4.76 -18.18
C ILE A 246 -0.87 -5.39 -19.50
N ASN A 247 0.23 -4.91 -20.10
CA ASN A 247 0.74 -5.45 -21.36
C ASN A 247 1.17 -6.91 -21.23
N ASP A 248 1.87 -7.24 -20.15
CA ASP A 248 2.36 -8.59 -19.90
C ASP A 248 1.20 -9.57 -19.71
N LEU A 249 0.14 -9.15 -19.01
CA LEU A 249 -1.08 -9.94 -18.86
C LEU A 249 -1.83 -10.09 -20.18
N MET A 250 -1.92 -9.06 -21.02
CA MET A 250 -2.54 -9.14 -22.35
C MET A 250 -1.80 -10.09 -23.30
N MET A 251 -0.47 -10.18 -23.17
CA MET A 251 0.35 -11.09 -23.98
C MET A 251 0.31 -12.54 -23.47
N SER A 252 -0.04 -12.75 -22.20
CA SER A 252 -0.21 -14.10 -21.65
C SER A 252 -1.44 -14.79 -22.25
N LYS A 253 -1.27 -15.98 -22.85
CA LYS A 253 -2.39 -16.80 -23.31
C LYS A 253 -3.05 -17.47 -22.11
N ALA A 254 -4.03 -16.81 -21.49
CA ALA A 254 -4.83 -17.42 -20.43
C ALA A 254 -5.55 -18.67 -20.97
N SER A 255 -5.33 -19.82 -20.35
CA SER A 255 -6.11 -21.03 -20.66
C SER A 255 -7.57 -20.82 -20.22
N ALA A 256 -8.50 -21.62 -20.72
CA ALA A 256 -9.91 -21.50 -20.31
C ALA A 256 -10.12 -21.75 -18.80
N ALA A 257 -9.20 -22.46 -18.14
CA ALA A 257 -9.22 -22.73 -16.70
C ALA A 257 -8.71 -21.55 -15.85
N ASP A 258 -7.81 -20.71 -16.39
CA ASP A 258 -7.13 -19.64 -15.64
C ASP A 258 -7.79 -18.26 -15.85
N LYS A 259 -8.97 -18.22 -16.47
CA LYS A 259 -9.67 -16.96 -16.79
C LYS A 259 -10.03 -16.13 -15.57
N LEU A 260 -10.26 -16.74 -14.41
CA LEU A 260 -10.59 -16.00 -13.20
C LEU A 260 -9.35 -15.33 -12.60
N GLU A 261 -8.29 -16.10 -12.38
CA GLU A 261 -7.01 -15.62 -11.85
C GLU A 261 -6.39 -14.54 -12.75
N TRP A 262 -6.41 -14.76 -14.06
CA TRP A 262 -5.97 -13.75 -15.03
C TRP A 262 -6.78 -12.44 -14.95
N ARG A 263 -8.11 -12.54 -14.74
CA ARG A 263 -8.97 -11.34 -14.60
C ARG A 263 -8.72 -10.62 -13.29
N GLU A 264 -8.51 -11.33 -12.20
CA GLU A 264 -8.15 -10.75 -10.90
C GLU A 264 -6.83 -10.01 -11.00
N SER A 265 -5.78 -10.64 -11.55
CA SER A 265 -4.49 -9.97 -11.78
C SER A 265 -4.59 -8.75 -12.70
N LEU A 266 -5.51 -8.78 -13.68
CA LEU A 266 -5.72 -7.64 -14.58
C LEU A 266 -6.47 -6.50 -13.91
N LEU A 267 -7.42 -6.78 -13.01
CA LEU A 267 -8.06 -5.75 -12.19
C LEU A 267 -7.10 -5.17 -11.16
N GLU A 268 -6.19 -5.97 -10.59
CA GLU A 268 -5.12 -5.48 -9.73
C GLU A 268 -4.15 -4.56 -10.49
N ALA A 269 -3.94 -4.79 -11.80
CA ALA A 269 -3.05 -3.96 -12.60
C ALA A 269 -3.65 -2.61 -13.07
N ILE A 270 -4.96 -2.36 -12.86
CA ILE A 270 -5.73 -1.20 -13.37
C ILE A 270 -6.11 -0.24 -12.25
#